data_AF-A0A969K016-F1
#
_entry.id   AF-A0A969K016-F1
#
_cell.length_a   1.000
_cell.length_b   1.000
_cell.length_c   1.000
_cell.angle_alpha   90.00
_cell.angle_beta   90.00
_cell.angle_gamma   90.00
#
_symmetry.space_group_name_H-M   'P 1'
#
loop_
_entity.id
_entity.type
_entity.pdbx_description
1 polymer ?
#
loop_
_entity_poly.entity_id
_entity_poly.type
_entity_poly.pdbx_seq_one_letter_code
_entity_poly.pdbx_strand_id
1 'polypeptide(L)'
;MLHEFVAEVMHLADEYGGVFSRMEFGDKGGLMVLWFGAPLSHENNAERATRCLQALPGRTRHLSVQWRAGLTTGLVWAGIRAHRPAANTPPLVMR
;
A
#
# COMPACT_ATOMS: atom_id res chain seq x y z
N MET A 1 -17.64 -6.81 -2.19
CA MET A 1 -16.78 -6.95 -3.38
C MET A 1 -15.50 -6.11 -3.30
N LEU A 2 -15.51 -4.79 -3.57
CA LEU A 2 -14.25 -4.00 -3.53
C LEU A 2 -13.66 -3.87 -2.12
N HIS A 3 -14.49 -3.63 -1.11
CA HIS A 3 -14.04 -3.60 0.28
C HIS A 3 -13.35 -4.91 0.68
N GLU A 4 -13.95 -6.06 0.36
CA GLU A 4 -13.38 -7.38 0.67
C GLU A 4 -12.05 -7.60 -0.05
N PHE A 5 -11.95 -7.18 -1.33
CA PHE A 5 -10.69 -7.23 -2.06
C PHE A 5 -9.59 -6.40 -1.36
N VAL A 6 -9.92 -5.17 -0.97
CA VAL A 6 -8.97 -4.29 -0.25
C VAL A 6 -8.57 -4.90 1.09
N ALA A 7 -9.53 -5.45 1.85
CA ALA A 7 -9.27 -6.13 3.11
C ALA A 7 -8.32 -7.32 2.94
N GLU A 8 -8.54 -8.18 1.94
CA GLU A 8 -7.66 -9.32 1.66
C GLU A 8 -6.25 -8.87 1.25
N VAL A 9 -6.13 -7.81 0.45
CA VAL A 9 -4.83 -7.24 0.08
C VAL A 9 -4.09 -6.72 1.32
N MET A 10 -4.78 -6.03 2.23
CA MET A 10 -4.18 -5.53 3.47
C MET A 10 -3.78 -6.66 4.41
N HIS A 11 -4.62 -7.69 4.56
CA HIS A 11 -4.31 -8.85 5.40
C HIS A 11 -3.09 -9.62 4.87
N LEU A 12 -3.03 -9.84 3.56
CA LEU A 12 -1.85 -10.46 2.94
C LEU A 12 -0.61 -9.58 3.09
N ALA A 13 -0.73 -8.26 2.90
CA ALA A 13 0.39 -7.36 3.11
C ALA A 13 0.93 -7.51 4.55
N ASP A 14 0.06 -7.52 5.56
CA ASP A 14 0.47 -7.70 6.97
C ASP A 14 1.09 -9.08 7.23
N GLU A 15 0.51 -10.17 6.72
CA GLU A 15 1.02 -11.54 6.87
C GLU A 15 2.42 -11.71 6.28
N TYR A 16 2.68 -11.11 5.12
CA TYR A 16 3.99 -11.08 4.49
C TYR A 16 4.84 -9.88 4.92
N GLY A 17 4.40 -9.13 5.94
CA GLY A 17 4.97 -7.92 6.53
C GLY A 17 5.47 -6.87 5.54
N GLY A 18 4.62 -6.59 4.56
CA GLY A 18 4.60 -5.34 3.83
C GLY A 18 3.69 -4.31 4.52
N VAL A 19 3.77 -3.07 4.04
CA VAL A 19 3.02 -1.93 4.57
C VAL A 19 2.19 -1.32 3.45
N PHE A 20 0.92 -1.05 3.74
CA PHE A 20 0.07 -0.28 2.85
C PHE A 20 0.51 1.19 2.85
N SER A 21 0.97 1.69 1.71
CA SER A 21 1.51 3.05 1.57
C SER A 21 0.42 4.04 1.16
N ARG A 22 -0.33 3.71 0.11
CA ARG A 22 -1.35 4.58 -0.45
C ARG A 22 -2.31 3.81 -1.36
N MET A 23 -3.51 4.36 -1.50
CA MET A 23 -4.43 4.05 -2.59
C MET A 23 -4.76 5.34 -3.36
N GLU A 24 -4.69 5.26 -4.68
CA GLU A 24 -5.02 6.36 -5.59
C GLU A 24 -6.15 5.90 -6.51
N PHE A 25 -7.22 6.70 -6.62
CA PHE A 25 -8.33 6.41 -7.53
C PHE A 25 -8.22 7.31 -8.75
N GLY A 26 -8.06 6.69 -9.92
CA GLY A 26 -8.04 7.37 -11.21
C GLY A 26 -9.21 6.96 -12.10
N ASP A 27 -9.16 7.39 -13.36
CA ASP A 27 -10.13 7.03 -14.40
C ASP A 27 -10.16 5.53 -14.74
N LYS A 28 -9.04 4.83 -14.53
CA LYS A 28 -8.84 3.39 -14.80
C LYS A 28 -9.07 2.49 -13.58
N GLY A 29 -9.58 3.05 -12.48
CA GLY A 29 -9.82 2.34 -11.22
C GLY A 29 -8.82 2.72 -10.12
N GLY A 30 -8.80 1.91 -9.06
CA GLY A 30 -7.94 2.10 -7.90
C GLY A 30 -6.57 1.45 -8.06
N LEU A 31 -5.51 2.21 -7.81
CA LEU A 31 -4.14 1.73 -7.65
C LEU A 31 -3.82 1.62 -6.17
N MET A 32 -3.44 0.43 -5.71
CA MET A 32 -2.90 0.21 -4.36
C MET A 32 -1.39 0.07 -4.42
N VAL A 33 -0.69 0.79 -3.55
CA VAL A 33 0.76 0.73 -3.43
C VAL A 33 1.13 0.10 -2.08
N LEU A 34 1.83 -1.03 -2.14
CA LEU A 34 2.36 -1.76 -1.01
C LEU A 34 3.88 -1.65 -1.00
N TRP A 35 4.48 -1.50 0.17
CA TRP A 35 5.94 -1.50 0.34
C TRP A 35 6.38 -2.73 1.11
N PHE A 36 7.46 -3.36 0.63
CA PHE A 36 8.18 -4.40 1.36
C PHE A 36 9.61 -3.92 1.54
N GLY A 37 10.05 -3.81 2.79
CA GLY A 37 11.39 -3.33 3.12
C GLY A 37 11.49 -1.88 3.58
N ALA A 38 10.36 -1.18 3.71
CA ALA A 38 10.29 0.17 4.26
C ALA A 38 9.05 0.30 5.18
N PRO A 39 9.16 0.90 6.38
CA PRO A 39 10.37 1.47 6.98
C PRO A 39 11.34 0.41 7.57
N LEU A 40 10.85 -0.82 7.76
CA LEU A 40 11.66 -1.94 8.26
C LEU A 40 12.07 -2.83 7.09
N SER A 41 13.37 -3.09 6.97
CA SER A 41 13.95 -3.91 5.91
C SER A 41 14.33 -5.30 6.42
N HIS A 42 14.01 -6.32 5.63
CA HIS A 42 14.44 -7.70 5.81
C HIS A 42 15.30 -8.14 4.61
N GLU A 43 16.19 -9.11 4.79
CA GLU A 43 17.05 -9.63 3.70
C GLU A 43 16.22 -10.20 2.53
N ASN A 44 15.02 -10.69 2.82
CA ASN A 44 14.13 -11.37 1.88
C ASN A 44 12.92 -10.51 1.43
N ASN A 45 13.04 -9.18 1.43
CA ASN A 45 11.94 -8.27 1.04
C ASN A 45 11.33 -8.60 -0.34
N ALA A 46 12.19 -8.86 -1.35
CA ALA A 46 11.74 -9.18 -2.70
C ALA A 46 10.96 -10.50 -2.73
N GLU A 47 11.47 -11.52 -2.05
CA GLU A 47 10.80 -12.82 -1.94
C GLU A 47 9.45 -12.70 -1.23
N ARG A 48 9.40 -11.95 -0.11
CA ARG A 48 8.16 -11.70 0.64
C ARG A 48 7.12 -10.99 -0.22
N ALA A 49 7.53 -9.97 -0.98
CA ALA A 49 6.65 -9.27 -1.91
C ALA A 49 6.12 -10.20 -3.02
N THR A 50 6.98 -11.04 -3.59
CA THR A 50 6.59 -12.02 -4.61
C THR A 50 5.63 -13.06 -4.06
N ARG A 51 5.90 -13.62 -2.87
CA ARG A 51 5.01 -14.60 -2.22
C ARG A 51 3.65 -13.98 -1.86
N CYS A 52 3.63 -12.74 -1.37
CA CYS A 52 2.39 -12.00 -1.13
C CYS A 52 1.56 -11.88 -2.42
N LEU A 53 2.19 -11.52 -3.53
CA LEU A 53 1.49 -11.38 -4.80
C LEU A 53 0.97 -12.73 -5.33
N GLN A 54 1.74 -13.81 -5.16
CA GLN A 54 1.36 -15.15 -5.56
C GLN A 54 0.18 -15.71 -4.74
N ALA A 55 0.05 -15.31 -3.46
CA ALA A 55 -1.04 -15.72 -2.60
C ALA A 55 -2.38 -15.02 -2.93
N LEU A 56 -2.31 -13.81 -3.50
CA LEU A 56 -3.49 -12.97 -3.72
C LEU A 56 -4.60 -13.63 -4.58
N PRO A 57 -4.32 -14.29 -5.71
CA PRO A 57 -5.34 -15.01 -6.48
C PRO A 57 -6.08 -16.07 -5.65
N GLY A 58 -5.39 -16.77 -4.74
CA GLY A 58 -6.02 -17.78 -3.89
C GLY A 58 -7.08 -17.18 -2.96
N ARG A 59 -6.83 -15.97 -2.47
CA ARG A 59 -7.75 -15.25 -1.56
C ARG A 59 -8.83 -14.48 -2.28
N THR A 60 -8.58 -13.98 -3.49
CA THR A 60 -9.52 -13.09 -4.18
C THR A 60 -10.27 -13.75 -5.33
N ARG A 61 -9.99 -15.00 -5.71
CA ARG A 61 -10.62 -15.68 -6.85
C ARG A 61 -12.15 -15.76 -6.77
N HIS A 62 -12.70 -15.80 -5.56
CA HIS A 62 -14.14 -15.82 -5.33
C HIS A 62 -14.78 -14.42 -5.46
N LEU A 63 -13.97 -13.37 -5.50
CA LEU A 63 -14.40 -12.00 -5.73
C LEU A 63 -14.38 -11.74 -7.24
N SER A 64 -15.51 -11.28 -7.80
CA SER A 64 -15.63 -10.91 -9.21
C SER A 64 -14.93 -9.58 -9.53
N VAL A 65 -13.66 -9.43 -9.11
CA VAL A 65 -12.85 -8.22 -9.26
C VAL A 65 -11.72 -8.50 -10.23
N GLN A 66 -11.66 -7.70 -11.30
CA GLN A 66 -10.52 -7.71 -12.22
C GLN A 66 -9.41 -6.83 -11.66
N TRP A 67 -8.20 -7.37 -11.57
CA TRP A 67 -7.05 -6.64 -11.08
C TRP A 67 -5.78 -7.03 -11.84
N ARG A 68 -4.80 -6.14 -11.77
CA ARG A 68 -3.45 -6.33 -12.29
C ARG A 68 -2.47 -5.91 -11.20
N ALA A 69 -1.33 -6.56 -11.15
CA ALA A 69 -0.27 -6.20 -10.21
C ALA A 69 1.09 -6.29 -10.91
N GLY A 70 2.01 -5.48 -10.41
CA GLY A 70 3.42 -5.50 -10.79
C GLY A 70 4.28 -5.40 -9.54
N LEU A 71 5.50 -5.91 -9.64
CA LEU A 71 6.52 -5.81 -8.60
C LEU A 71 7.76 -5.14 -9.19
N THR A 72 8.27 -4.17 -8.45
CA THR A 72 9.52 -3.47 -8.79
C THR A 72 10.38 -3.39 -7.54
N THR A 73 11.67 -3.69 -7.67
CA THR A 73 12.65 -3.60 -6.58
C THR A 73 13.66 -2.51 -6.90
N GLY A 74 14.01 -1.69 -5.90
CA GLY A 74 15.00 -0.63 -6.08
C GLY A 74 15.16 0.20 -4.81
N LEU A 75 16.08 1.15 -4.86
CA LEU A 75 16.26 2.12 -3.79
C LEU A 75 15.11 3.12 -3.82
N VAL A 76 14.43 3.29 -2.68
CA VAL A 76 13.31 4.21 -2.52
C VAL A 76 13.55 5.13 -1.34
N TRP A 77 13.01 6.36 -1.42
CA TRP A 77 13.00 7.26 -0.28
C TRP A 77 11.71 7.05 0.52
N ALA A 78 11.87 6.63 1.78
CA ALA A 78 10.77 6.43 2.71
C ALA A 78 10.90 7.42 3.87
N GLY A 79 9.85 8.22 4.10
CA GLY A 79 9.84 9.24 5.14
C GLY A 79 8.52 10.01 5.20
N ILE A 80 8.33 10.78 6.27
CA ILE A 80 7.16 11.63 6.45
C ILE A 80 7.27 12.84 5.51
N ARG A 81 6.24 13.06 4.69
CA ARG A 81 6.08 14.32 3.94
C ARG A 81 5.18 15.25 4.74
N ALA A 82 5.76 16.20 5.45
CA ALA A 82 5.02 17.25 6.13
C ALA A 82 4.68 18.38 5.16
N HIS A 83 3.45 18.90 5.22
CA HIS A 83 3.08 20.16 4.58
C HIS A 83 3.37 21.30 5.57
N ARG A 84 4.15 22.31 5.16
CA ARG A 84 4.31 23.55 5.92
C ARG A 84 3.09 24.44 5.63
N PRO A 85 2.25 24.77 6.62
CA PRO A 85 1.14 25.69 6.40
C PRO A 85 1.67 27.06 5.97
N ALA A 86 0.93 27.74 5.09
CA ALA A 86 1.26 29.08 4.64
C ALA A 86 1.40 30.03 5.84
N ALA A 87 2.37 30.96 5.77
CA ALA A 87 2.76 31.86 6.86
C ALA A 87 1.64 32.80 7.37
N ASN A 88 0.44 32.76 6.79
CA ASN A 88 -0.68 33.63 7.13
C ASN A 88 -1.90 32.87 7.68
N THR A 89 -1.70 31.66 8.21
CA THR A 89 -2.78 30.93 8.90
C THR A 89 -2.82 31.42 10.35
N PRO A 90 -3.88 32.10 10.82
CA PRO A 90 -3.95 32.54 12.20
C PRO A 90 -3.92 31.32 13.13
N PRO A 91 -3.29 31.41 14.31
CA PRO A 91 -3.29 30.32 15.26
C PRO A 91 -4.75 29.99 15.62
N LEU A 92 -5.11 28.71 15.51
CA LEU A 92 -6.36 28.20 16.08
C LEU A 92 -6.29 28.39 17.59
N VAL A 93 -6.88 29.49 18.08
CA VAL A 93 -7.13 29.69 19.50
C VAL A 93 -8.27 28.74 19.88
N MET A 94 -7.92 27.60 20.47
CA MET A 94 -8.90 26.80 21.21
C MET A 94 -9.39 27.64 22.39
N ARG A 95 -10.69 27.95 22.38
CA ARG A 95 -11.43 28.48 23.53
C ARG A 95 -11.90 27.33 24.41
#